data_AF-A0A6V8K2W8-F1
#
_entry.id   AF-A0A6V8K2W8-F1
#
_cell.length_a   1.000
_cell.length_b   1.000
_cell.length_c   1.000
_cell.angle_alpha   90.00
_cell.angle_beta   90.00
_cell.angle_gamma   90.00
#
_symmetry.space_group_name_H-M   'P 1'
#
loop_
_entity.id
_entity.type
_entity.pdbx_description
1 polymer ?
#
loop_
_entity_poly.entity_id
_entity_poly.type
_entity_poly.pdbx_seq_one_letter_code
_entity_poly.pdbx_strand_id
1 'polypeptide(L)'
;MALETYWVDKLVVVDWPIRDPEGTWVPGVTVTGTVTLPPAPGGTTPMVVAEVPAEQLYRATYNPIVAGTHAVRLVATGVADGAEEATFVVRRSLVGLPPITVDPTTDIGKIRLLATDLAEDDAVFEDGQISAFLAIEGNVKRAAALAIETIATSEALVSKVLTTSDGLTTDGAKLADSLMKRAKALRDQADVEAGDPDDYGIEIVDFDQYAAYRTYL
;
A
#
# COMPACT_ATOMS: atom_id res chain seq x y z
N MET A 1 25.11 8.28 -5.93
CA MET A 1 24.71 7.48 -4.74
C MET A 1 23.58 6.55 -5.14
N ALA A 2 23.55 5.33 -4.61
CA ALA A 2 22.41 4.44 -4.75
C ALA A 2 21.21 5.04 -4.01
N LEU A 3 20.00 4.74 -4.49
CA LEU A 3 18.76 5.17 -3.85
C LEU A 3 18.60 4.39 -2.54
N GLU A 4 18.99 4.97 -1.41
CA GLU A 4 18.87 4.31 -0.11
C GLU A 4 17.42 4.35 0.39
N THR A 5 16.96 3.21 0.92
CA THR A 5 15.61 3.06 1.47
C THR A 5 15.67 3.06 3.00
N TYR A 6 14.89 3.96 3.59
CA TYR A 6 14.73 4.15 5.03
C TYR A 6 13.27 3.92 5.44
N TRP A 7 13.02 3.86 6.74
CA TRP A 7 11.68 3.75 7.31
C TRP A 7 11.34 5.01 8.09
N VAL A 8 10.05 5.36 8.18
CA VAL A 8 9.57 6.42 9.09
C VAL A 8 10.06 6.15 10.51
N ASP A 9 10.42 7.20 11.24
CA ASP A 9 11.00 7.12 12.59
C ASP A 9 12.33 6.35 12.71
N LYS A 10 12.99 6.05 11.58
CA LYS A 10 14.36 5.56 11.55
C LYS A 10 15.30 6.65 11.08
N LEU A 11 16.35 6.84 11.87
CA LEU A 11 17.35 7.87 11.63
C LEU A 11 18.01 7.68 10.26
N VAL A 12 17.90 8.69 9.42
CA VAL A 12 18.68 8.84 8.19
C VAL A 12 20.00 9.47 8.57
N VAL A 13 21.10 8.90 8.08
CA VAL A 13 22.47 9.36 8.34
C VAL A 13 23.15 9.61 7.01
N VAL A 14 23.66 10.82 6.80
CA VAL A 14 24.44 11.19 5.63
C VAL A 14 25.81 11.65 6.11
N ASP A 15 26.84 10.89 5.76
CA ASP A 15 28.22 11.17 6.12
C ASP A 15 28.94 11.83 4.94
N TRP A 16 29.52 13.00 5.17
CA TRP A 16 30.22 13.78 4.17
C TRP A 16 31.68 14.04 4.59
N PRO A 17 32.66 13.31 4.02
CA PRO A 17 34.07 13.58 4.24
C PRO A 17 34.53 14.74 3.34
N ILE A 18 34.52 15.96 3.87
CA ILE A 18 35.05 17.13 3.16
C ILE A 18 36.58 17.04 3.13
N ARG A 19 37.14 17.00 1.93
CA ARG A 19 38.58 16.88 1.68
C ARG A 19 39.10 18.03 0.85
N ASP A 20 40.35 18.42 1.08
CA ASP A 20 41.09 19.36 0.24
C ASP A 20 41.51 18.69 -1.10
N PRO A 21 42.07 19.45 -2.06
CA PRO A 21 42.55 18.89 -3.34
C PRO A 21 43.61 17.79 -3.18
N GLU A 22 44.32 17.77 -2.06
CA GLU A 22 45.32 16.78 -1.69
C GLU A 22 44.72 15.52 -1.02
N GLY A 23 43.42 15.52 -0.74
CA GLY A 23 42.67 14.42 -0.14
C GLY A 23 42.66 14.40 1.40
N THR A 24 43.19 15.44 2.04
CA THR A 24 43.22 15.62 3.50
C THR A 24 41.87 16.11 4.01
N TRP A 25 41.41 15.59 5.14
CA TRP A 25 40.18 16.05 5.78
C TRP A 25 40.28 17.50 6.27
N VAL A 26 39.21 18.29 6.05
CA VAL A 26 39.13 19.70 6.44
C VAL A 26 38.25 19.87 7.70
N PRO A 27 38.82 20.12 8.89
CA PRO A 27 38.07 20.41 10.11
C PRO A 27 37.48 21.82 10.14
N GLY A 28 36.50 22.06 11.03
CA GLY A 28 35.99 23.39 11.34
C GLY A 28 35.19 24.07 10.24
N VAL A 29 34.68 23.31 9.26
CA VAL A 29 33.81 23.80 8.20
C VAL A 29 32.39 23.95 8.74
N THR A 30 31.71 25.04 8.38
CA THR A 30 30.30 25.21 8.75
C THR A 30 29.44 24.45 7.75
N VAL A 31 28.87 23.31 8.18
CA VAL A 31 28.00 22.47 7.35
C VAL A 31 26.55 22.62 7.79
N THR A 32 25.67 22.90 6.83
CA THR A 32 24.22 22.92 7.00
C THR A 32 23.58 21.86 6.12
N GLY A 33 22.50 21.24 6.59
CA GLY A 33 21.76 20.24 5.83
C GLY A 33 20.27 20.57 5.79
N THR A 34 19.67 20.41 4.62
CA THR A 34 18.22 20.54 4.44
C THR A 34 17.66 19.33 3.72
N VAL A 35 16.47 18.90 4.13
CA VAL A 35 15.70 17.83 3.49
C VAL A 35 14.46 18.47 2.86
N THR A 36 14.28 18.25 1.56
CA THR A 36 13.05 18.55 0.84
C THR A 36 12.08 17.39 1.01
N LEU A 37 10.89 17.69 1.52
CA LEU A 37 9.83 16.73 1.75
C LEU A 37 9.16 16.31 0.43
N PRO A 38 8.48 15.16 0.39
CA PRO A 38 7.69 14.73 -0.76
C PRO A 38 6.62 15.78 -1.12
N PRO A 39 6.05 15.73 -2.34
CA PRO A 39 5.10 16.74 -2.85
C PRO A 39 3.91 17.06 -1.94
N ALA A 40 3.55 16.14 -1.04
CA ALA A 40 2.68 16.38 0.11
C ALA A 40 3.41 15.83 1.37
N PRO A 41 3.61 16.62 2.44
CA PRO A 41 3.13 17.98 2.67
C PRO A 41 3.91 19.09 1.92
N GLY A 42 5.02 18.76 1.24
CA GLY A 42 5.93 19.74 0.64
C GLY A 42 6.76 20.51 1.69
N GLY A 43 7.69 21.33 1.23
CA GLY A 43 8.54 22.17 2.08
C GLY A 43 9.92 21.57 2.38
N THR A 44 10.67 22.25 3.24
CA THR A 44 12.03 21.86 3.65
C THR A 44 12.15 21.80 5.17
N THR A 45 12.94 20.86 5.67
CA THR A 45 13.23 20.67 7.10
C THR A 45 14.74 20.61 7.31
N PRO A 46 15.31 21.26 8.35
CA PRO A 46 16.74 21.19 8.62
C PRO A 46 17.15 19.79 9.11
N MET A 47 18.37 19.38 8.74
CA MET A 47 19.06 18.25 9.36
C MET A 47 19.87 18.72 10.57
N VAL A 48 20.10 17.81 11.51
CA VAL A 48 21.06 18.03 12.59
C VAL A 48 22.43 17.59 12.10
N VAL A 49 23.38 18.53 12.03
CA VAL A 49 24.73 18.28 11.54
C VAL A 49 25.73 18.34 12.68
N ALA A 50 26.64 17.37 12.73
CA ALA A 50 27.75 17.33 13.67
C ALA A 50 29.07 17.05 12.94
N GLU A 51 30.13 17.76 13.31
CA GLU A 51 31.50 17.38 12.95
C GLU A 51 31.92 16.16 13.78
N VAL A 52 32.48 15.14 13.14
CA VAL A 52 32.95 13.90 13.78
C VAL A 52 34.46 13.75 13.51
N PRO A 53 35.33 14.44 14.26
CA PRO A 53 36.78 14.46 13.99
C PRO A 53 37.45 13.08 14.03
N ALA A 54 36.96 12.20 14.91
CA ALA A 54 37.50 10.84 15.04
C ALA A 54 37.30 9.99 13.77
N GLU A 55 36.26 10.29 12.99
CA GLU A 55 35.92 9.59 11.74
C GLU A 55 36.27 10.44 10.49
N GLN A 56 36.83 11.65 10.68
CA GLN A 56 37.19 12.58 9.61
C GLN A 56 36.03 12.91 8.66
N LEU A 57 34.84 13.16 9.21
CA LEU A 57 33.62 13.44 8.44
C LEU A 57 32.68 14.40 9.15
N TYR A 58 31.71 14.93 8.39
CA TYR A 58 30.54 15.62 8.92
C TYR A 58 29.33 14.71 8.78
N ARG A 59 28.61 14.50 9.88
CA ARG A 59 27.44 13.62 9.93
C ARG A 59 26.17 14.46 10.01
N ALA A 60 25.35 14.39 8.97
CA ALA A 60 24.01 14.97 8.96
C ALA A 60 22.98 13.90 9.28
N THR A 61 22.10 14.19 10.23
CA THR A 61 21.06 13.26 10.69
C THR A 61 19.67 13.87 10.55
N TYR A 62 18.71 13.02 10.19
CA TYR A 62 17.31 13.41 10.02
C TYR A 62 16.39 12.27 10.47
N ASN A 63 15.34 12.59 11.21
CA ASN A 63 14.30 11.63 11.56
C ASN A 63 13.08 11.86 10.65
N PRO A 64 12.83 11.00 9.65
CA PRO A 64 11.74 11.18 8.71
C PRO A 64 10.40 10.85 9.35
N ILE A 65 9.45 11.77 9.24
CA ILE A 65 8.07 11.62 9.76
C ILE A 65 7.02 11.40 8.65
N VAL A 66 7.43 11.50 7.38
CA VAL A 66 6.56 11.31 6.21
C VAL A 66 7.21 10.27 5.31
N ALA A 67 6.39 9.37 4.74
CA ALA A 67 6.84 8.42 3.73
C ALA A 67 6.88 9.08 2.35
N GLY A 68 7.81 8.66 1.50
CA GLY A 68 7.96 9.13 0.12
C GLY A 68 9.42 9.42 -0.24
N THR A 69 9.62 9.93 -1.45
CA THR A 69 10.94 10.33 -1.93
C THR A 69 11.31 11.70 -1.36
N HIS A 70 12.45 11.74 -0.69
CA HIS A 70 13.03 12.96 -0.13
C HIS A 70 14.30 13.32 -0.89
N ALA A 71 14.65 14.60 -0.89
CA ALA A 71 15.94 15.08 -1.40
C ALA A 71 16.72 15.77 -0.28
N VAL A 72 17.99 15.42 -0.11
CA VAL A 72 18.90 16.09 0.83
C VAL A 72 19.81 17.03 0.08
N ARG A 73 20.09 18.17 0.70
CA ARG A 73 21.10 19.14 0.27
C ARG A 73 21.96 19.54 1.45
N LEU A 74 23.23 19.17 1.42
CA LEU A 74 24.25 19.61 2.36
C LEU A 74 25.03 20.77 1.73
N VAL A 75 25.32 21.80 2.53
CA VAL A 75 26.09 22.97 2.11
C VAL A 75 27.18 23.24 3.14
N ALA A 76 28.42 23.21 2.68
CA ALA A 76 29.61 23.59 3.41
C ALA A 76 29.98 25.03 3.08
N THR A 77 30.31 25.81 4.12
CA THR A 77 30.76 27.20 3.98
C THR A 77 31.93 27.51 4.92
N GLY A 78 32.76 28.48 4.52
CA GLY A 78 33.80 29.05 5.37
C GLY A 78 35.20 28.62 4.95
N VAL A 79 35.80 27.67 5.68
CA VAL A 79 37.17 27.17 5.40
C VAL A 79 37.22 26.34 4.11
N ALA A 80 36.09 25.72 3.76
CA ALA A 80 35.86 25.08 2.48
C ALA A 80 34.41 25.33 2.07
N ASP A 81 34.20 25.63 0.80
CA ASP A 81 32.88 25.83 0.21
C ASP A 81 32.53 24.65 -0.69
N GLY A 82 31.31 24.14 -0.56
CA GLY A 82 30.83 23.01 -1.34
C GLY A 82 29.37 22.70 -1.11
N ALA A 83 28.78 21.89 -1.98
CA ALA A 83 27.44 21.36 -1.79
C ALA A 83 27.35 19.93 -2.28
N GLU A 84 26.56 19.13 -1.57
CA GLU A 84 26.25 17.74 -1.95
C GLU A 84 24.73 17.53 -1.92
N GLU A 85 24.22 16.86 -2.95
CA GLU A 85 22.80 16.57 -3.13
C GLU A 85 22.59 15.08 -3.36
N ALA A 86 21.57 14.52 -2.72
CA ALA A 86 21.19 13.13 -2.89
C ALA A 86 19.68 12.94 -2.70
N THR A 87 19.18 11.78 -3.09
CA THR A 87 17.78 11.38 -2.87
C THR A 87 17.73 10.08 -2.09
N PHE A 88 16.72 9.96 -1.23
CA PHE A 88 16.45 8.74 -0.47
C PHE A 88 14.94 8.51 -0.40
N VAL A 89 14.54 7.25 -0.24
CA VAL A 89 13.13 6.86 -0.14
C VAL A 89 12.83 6.48 1.30
N VAL A 90 11.79 7.07 1.86
CA VAL A 90 11.25 6.69 3.17
C VAL A 90 10.00 5.87 2.95
N ARG A 91 9.94 4.66 3.52
CA ARG A 91 8.75 3.82 3.56
C ARG A 91 8.07 3.93 4.93
N ARG A 92 6.76 3.67 5.00
CA ARG A 92 6.03 3.61 6.27
C ARG A 92 6.69 2.57 7.19
N SER A 93 6.96 2.91 8.45
CA SER A 93 7.44 1.94 9.43
C SER A 93 6.33 0.91 9.69
N LEU A 94 6.65 -0.38 9.59
CA LEU A 94 5.80 -1.47 10.07
C LEU A 94 6.02 -1.75 11.57
N VAL A 95 7.02 -1.11 12.18
CA VAL A 95 7.36 -1.31 13.60
C VAL A 95 6.38 -0.52 14.47
N GLY A 96 5.52 -1.23 15.21
CA GLY A 96 4.57 -0.67 16.17
C GLY A 96 3.09 -0.80 15.76
N LEU A 97 2.82 -1.18 14.51
CA LEU A 97 1.49 -1.68 14.13
C LEU A 97 1.39 -3.16 14.53
N PRO A 98 0.21 -3.65 14.94
CA PRO A 98 0.00 -5.08 15.11
C PRO A 98 0.39 -5.81 13.82
N PRO A 99 1.00 -7.02 13.90
CA PRO A 99 1.23 -7.82 12.71
C PRO A 99 -0.09 -8.02 11.96
N ILE A 100 -0.03 -8.02 10.62
CA ILE A 100 -1.20 -8.29 9.78
C ILE A 100 -1.73 -9.70 10.08
N THR A 101 -3.01 -9.79 10.46
CA THR A 101 -3.62 -11.06 10.84
C THR A 101 -4.05 -11.85 9.61
N VAL A 102 -3.27 -12.85 9.20
CA VAL A 102 -3.65 -13.80 8.12
C VAL A 102 -4.22 -15.12 8.64
N ASP A 103 -4.37 -15.28 9.96
CA ASP A 103 -4.89 -16.49 10.57
C ASP A 103 -6.36 -16.75 10.15
N PRO A 104 -6.63 -17.81 9.36
CA PRO A 104 -7.97 -18.09 8.83
C PRO A 104 -8.96 -18.55 9.90
N THR A 105 -8.54 -18.74 11.15
CA THR A 105 -9.45 -18.98 12.27
C THR A 105 -10.13 -17.69 12.75
N THR A 106 -9.53 -16.53 12.49
CA THR A 106 -10.07 -15.21 12.80
C THR A 106 -10.95 -14.69 11.66
N ASP A 107 -11.92 -13.83 11.94
CA ASP A 107 -12.75 -13.24 10.89
C ASP A 107 -11.94 -12.33 9.96
N ILE A 108 -10.94 -11.62 10.49
CA ILE A 108 -10.00 -10.82 9.70
C ILE A 108 -9.23 -11.70 8.70
N GLY A 109 -8.63 -12.81 9.17
CA GLY A 109 -7.90 -13.71 8.29
C GLY A 109 -8.80 -14.44 7.28
N LYS A 110 -10.05 -14.77 7.63
CA LYS A 110 -11.04 -15.27 6.65
C LYS A 110 -11.33 -14.25 5.56
N ILE A 111 -11.54 -12.98 5.91
CA ILE A 111 -11.80 -11.92 4.95
C ILE A 111 -10.60 -11.76 4.00
N ARG A 112 -9.39 -11.71 4.55
CA ARG A 112 -8.15 -11.64 3.75
C ARG A 112 -7.97 -12.82 2.82
N LEU A 113 -8.23 -14.03 3.30
CA LEU A 113 -8.20 -15.24 2.48
C LEU A 113 -9.16 -15.16 1.29
N LEU A 114 -10.39 -14.70 1.53
CA LEU A 114 -11.41 -14.54 0.48
C LEU A 114 -11.08 -13.41 -0.50
N ALA A 115 -10.48 -12.31 -0.02
CA ALA A 115 -10.05 -11.17 -0.82
C ALA A 115 -8.66 -11.35 -1.46
N THR A 116 -7.97 -12.46 -1.20
CA THR A 116 -6.59 -12.74 -1.64
C THR A 116 -5.54 -11.72 -1.17
N ASP A 117 -5.79 -11.07 -0.04
CA ASP A 117 -4.90 -10.10 0.60
C ASP A 117 -4.01 -10.77 1.66
N LEU A 118 -3.14 -11.67 1.20
CA LEU A 118 -2.36 -12.61 2.03
C LEU A 118 -0.88 -12.24 2.19
N ALA A 119 -0.39 -11.22 1.48
CA ALA A 119 1.01 -10.82 1.55
C ALA A 119 1.23 -9.99 2.83
N GLU A 120 1.74 -10.61 3.91
CA GLU A 120 1.92 -9.93 5.20
C GLU A 120 2.77 -8.64 5.10
N ASP A 121 3.80 -8.65 4.26
CA ASP A 121 4.71 -7.52 4.06
C ASP A 121 4.21 -6.47 3.04
N ASP A 122 3.17 -6.81 2.26
CA ASP A 122 2.64 -5.98 1.17
C ASP A 122 1.10 -6.05 1.09
N ALA A 123 0.46 -6.10 2.25
CA ALA A 123 -0.99 -6.21 2.34
C ALA A 123 -1.64 -4.93 1.81
N VAL A 124 -2.69 -5.09 1.00
CA VAL A 124 -3.48 -4.00 0.42
C VAL A 124 -4.25 -3.26 1.51
N PHE A 125 -4.77 -4.00 2.49
CA PHE A 125 -5.51 -3.45 3.62
C PHE A 125 -4.82 -3.72 4.96
N GLU A 126 -5.01 -2.81 5.91
CA GLU A 126 -4.65 -2.99 7.31
C GLU A 126 -5.79 -3.71 8.08
N ASP A 127 -5.46 -4.38 9.19
CA ASP A 127 -6.46 -5.10 10.00
C ASP A 127 -7.59 -4.21 10.50
N GLY A 128 -7.30 -2.94 10.78
CA GLY A 128 -8.32 -1.95 11.14
C GLY A 128 -9.31 -1.65 10.00
N GLN A 129 -8.85 -1.65 8.74
CA GLN A 129 -9.71 -1.46 7.57
C GLN A 129 -10.57 -2.70 7.32
N ILE A 130 -9.98 -3.90 7.44
CA ILE A 130 -10.73 -5.16 7.35
C ILE A 130 -11.80 -5.25 8.46
N SER A 131 -11.45 -4.84 9.68
CA SER A 131 -12.39 -4.77 10.81
C SER A 131 -13.53 -3.79 10.53
N ALA A 132 -13.24 -2.65 9.90
CA ALA A 132 -14.26 -1.68 9.50
C ALA A 132 -15.20 -2.25 8.42
N PHE A 133 -14.67 -2.96 7.40
CA PHE A 133 -15.50 -3.63 6.41
C PHE A 133 -16.43 -4.66 7.04
N LEU A 134 -15.92 -5.44 8.00
CA LEU A 134 -16.74 -6.39 8.75
C LEU A 134 -17.82 -5.69 9.58
N ALA A 135 -17.51 -4.57 10.22
CA ALA A 135 -18.48 -3.80 10.99
C ALA A 135 -19.59 -3.19 10.12
N ILE A 136 -19.27 -2.78 8.88
CA ILE A 136 -20.25 -2.24 7.92
C ILE A 136 -21.19 -3.34 7.42
N GLU A 137 -20.63 -4.49 7.02
CA GLU A 137 -21.38 -5.52 6.30
C GLU A 137 -21.99 -6.59 7.22
N GLY A 138 -21.48 -6.74 8.45
CA GLY A 138 -21.97 -7.68 9.46
C GLY A 138 -21.73 -9.16 9.14
N ASN A 139 -21.13 -9.50 8.00
CA ASN A 139 -20.87 -10.86 7.55
C ASN A 139 -19.50 -10.93 6.85
N VAL A 140 -18.73 -11.99 7.12
CA VAL A 140 -17.38 -12.21 6.58
C VAL A 140 -17.33 -12.20 5.04
N LYS A 141 -18.29 -12.85 4.37
CA LYS A 141 -18.31 -12.92 2.90
C LYS A 141 -18.71 -11.58 2.28
N ARG A 142 -19.65 -10.86 2.88
CA ARG A 142 -20.01 -9.51 2.44
C ARG A 142 -18.87 -8.50 2.67
N ALA A 143 -18.18 -8.59 3.80
CA ALA A 143 -16.99 -7.79 4.08
C ALA A 143 -15.85 -8.09 3.10
N ALA A 144 -15.63 -9.36 2.74
CA ALA A 144 -14.68 -9.75 1.71
C ALA A 144 -15.08 -9.25 0.32
N ALA A 145 -16.38 -9.27 -0.01
CA ALA A 145 -16.89 -8.67 -1.24
C ALA A 145 -16.59 -7.17 -1.30
N LEU A 146 -16.83 -6.44 -0.22
CA LEU A 146 -16.52 -5.01 -0.11
C LEU A 146 -15.01 -4.73 -0.26
N ALA A 147 -14.16 -5.57 0.33
CA ALA A 147 -12.71 -5.48 0.13
C ALA A 147 -12.32 -5.67 -1.34
N ILE A 148 -12.87 -6.69 -2.01
CA ILE A 148 -12.62 -6.97 -3.44
C ILE A 148 -13.13 -5.82 -4.33
N GLU A 149 -14.31 -5.27 -4.05
CA GLU A 149 -14.87 -4.09 -4.75
C GLU A 149 -13.94 -2.88 -4.63
N THR A 150 -13.35 -2.68 -3.45
CA THR A 150 -12.39 -1.60 -3.19
C THR A 150 -11.09 -1.80 -3.95
N ILE A 151 -10.57 -3.03 -4.01
CA ILE A 151 -9.40 -3.39 -4.84
C ILE A 151 -9.71 -3.13 -6.32
N ALA A 152 -10.83 -3.66 -6.83
CA ALA A 152 -11.22 -3.55 -8.23
C ALA A 152 -11.39 -2.08 -8.66
N THR A 153 -11.96 -1.26 -7.79
CA THR A 153 -12.11 0.19 -8.05
C THR A 153 -10.75 0.88 -8.10
N SER A 154 -9.84 0.52 -7.19
CA SER A 154 -8.47 1.07 -7.18
C SER A 154 -7.69 0.65 -8.43
N GLU A 155 -7.78 -0.61 -8.83
CA GLU A 155 -7.17 -1.12 -10.07
C GLU A 155 -7.75 -0.48 -11.33
N ALA A 156 -9.06 -0.25 -11.39
CA ALA A 156 -9.71 0.44 -12.50
C ALA A 156 -9.29 1.92 -12.59
N LEU A 157 -9.08 2.59 -11.45
CA LEU A 157 -8.58 3.97 -11.40
C LEU A 157 -7.09 4.06 -11.79
N VAL A 158 -6.28 3.07 -11.42
CA VAL A 158 -4.84 3.02 -11.71
C VAL A 158 -4.57 2.55 -13.15
N SER A 159 -5.35 1.60 -13.65
CA SER A 159 -5.18 1.01 -14.98
C SER A 159 -5.75 1.91 -16.07
N LYS A 160 -4.94 2.85 -16.57
CA LYS A 160 -5.10 3.30 -17.96
C LYS A 160 -4.88 2.09 -18.86
N VAL A 161 -5.66 1.94 -19.93
CA VAL A 161 -5.38 0.91 -20.97
C VAL A 161 -4.00 1.22 -21.56
N LEU A 162 -2.98 0.49 -21.11
CA LEU A 162 -1.61 0.63 -21.58
C LEU A 162 -1.39 -0.40 -22.69
N THR A 163 -1.41 0.08 -23.93
CA THR A 163 -0.89 -0.68 -25.07
C THR A 163 0.61 -0.41 -25.13
N THR A 164 1.42 -1.41 -24.80
CA THR A 164 2.87 -1.32 -25.01
C THR A 164 3.19 -1.44 -26.50
N SER A 165 4.30 -0.83 -26.94
CA SER A 165 4.78 -0.88 -28.33
C SER A 165 5.01 -2.29 -28.87
N ASP A 166 5.07 -3.28 -27.99
CA ASP A 166 5.30 -4.69 -28.29
C ASP A 166 3.98 -5.49 -28.42
N GLY A 167 2.82 -4.82 -28.39
CA GLY A 167 1.51 -5.45 -28.57
C GLY A 167 0.96 -6.19 -27.34
N LEU A 168 1.63 -6.09 -26.19
CA LEU A 168 1.12 -6.58 -24.91
C LEU A 168 0.10 -5.58 -24.36
N THR A 169 -1.16 -5.99 -24.38
CA THR A 169 -2.28 -5.25 -23.77
C THR A 169 -2.58 -5.87 -22.42
N THR A 170 -2.45 -5.09 -21.35
CA THR A 170 -3.00 -5.47 -20.04
C THR A 170 -4.39 -4.85 -19.93
N ASP A 171 -5.41 -5.70 -19.84
CA ASP A 171 -6.81 -5.26 -19.80
C ASP A 171 -7.29 -5.17 -18.34
N GLY A 172 -6.93 -4.07 -17.69
CA GLY A 172 -7.37 -3.78 -16.32
C GLY A 172 -8.88 -3.75 -16.16
N ALA A 173 -9.63 -3.45 -17.23
CA ALA A 173 -11.09 -3.48 -17.20
C ALA A 173 -11.63 -4.92 -17.09
N LYS A 174 -11.03 -5.89 -17.79
CA LYS A 174 -11.38 -7.30 -17.63
C LYS A 174 -11.01 -7.84 -16.24
N LEU A 175 -9.89 -7.42 -15.68
CA LEU A 175 -9.50 -7.80 -14.33
C LEU A 175 -10.51 -7.25 -13.31
N ALA A 176 -10.82 -5.96 -13.38
CA ALA A 176 -11.82 -5.34 -12.52
C ALA A 176 -13.21 -6.00 -12.65
N ASP A 177 -13.66 -6.31 -13.87
CA ASP A 177 -14.92 -7.03 -14.11
C ASP A 177 -14.91 -8.44 -13.49
N SER A 178 -13.79 -9.18 -13.60
CA SER A 178 -13.63 -10.48 -12.95
C SER A 178 -13.70 -10.37 -11.42
N LEU A 179 -13.08 -9.35 -10.83
CA LEU A 179 -13.14 -9.09 -9.40
C LEU A 179 -14.56 -8.73 -8.94
N MET A 180 -15.25 -7.87 -9.69
CA MET A 180 -16.65 -7.51 -9.40
C MET A 180 -17.59 -8.73 -9.44
N LYS A 181 -17.40 -9.65 -10.41
CA LYS A 181 -18.15 -10.91 -10.47
C LYS A 181 -17.89 -11.80 -9.26
N ARG A 182 -16.64 -11.88 -8.79
CA ARG A 182 -16.29 -12.62 -7.57
C ARG A 182 -16.92 -12.00 -6.33
N ALA A 183 -16.89 -10.67 -6.21
CA ALA A 183 -17.54 -9.96 -5.11
C ALA A 183 -19.05 -10.24 -5.08
N LYS A 184 -19.72 -10.17 -6.25
CA LYS A 184 -21.14 -10.54 -6.36
C LYS A 184 -21.41 -11.97 -5.89
N ALA A 185 -20.61 -12.95 -6.33
CA ALA A 185 -20.80 -14.33 -5.92
C ALA A 185 -20.68 -14.53 -4.40
N LEU A 186 -19.81 -13.77 -3.73
CA LEU A 186 -19.70 -13.80 -2.27
C LEU A 186 -20.91 -13.17 -1.56
N ARG A 187 -21.47 -12.09 -2.12
CA ARG A 187 -22.71 -11.48 -1.62
C ARG A 187 -23.88 -12.45 -1.78
N ASP A 188 -24.03 -13.05 -2.96
CA ASP A 188 -25.09 -14.03 -3.23
C ASP A 188 -25.00 -15.24 -2.28
N GLN A 189 -23.78 -15.74 -2.01
CA GLN A 189 -23.59 -16.80 -1.00
C GLN A 189 -23.96 -16.36 0.41
N ALA A 190 -23.64 -15.12 0.79
CA ALA A 190 -24.01 -14.60 2.10
C ALA A 190 -25.52 -14.42 2.25
N ASP A 191 -26.21 -14.07 1.16
CA ASP A 191 -27.67 -13.93 1.12
C ASP A 191 -28.36 -15.29 1.26
N VAL A 192 -27.85 -16.32 0.56
CA VAL A 192 -28.31 -17.72 0.73
C VAL A 192 -28.05 -18.24 2.15
N GLU A 193 -26.95 -17.82 2.79
CA GLU A 193 -26.66 -18.20 4.19
C GLU A 193 -27.51 -17.43 5.22
N ALA A 194 -28.02 -16.25 4.86
CA ALA A 194 -28.84 -15.40 5.71
C ALA A 194 -30.34 -15.64 5.54
N GLY A 195 -30.78 -16.21 4.41
CA GLY A 195 -32.16 -16.55 4.08
C GLY A 195 -32.44 -18.05 4.19
N ASP A 196 -33.66 -18.40 4.59
CA ASP A 196 -34.22 -19.75 4.76
C ASP A 196 -33.80 -20.75 3.64
N PRO A 197 -33.59 -22.06 3.92
CA PRO A 197 -33.24 -23.09 2.92
C PRO A 197 -34.27 -23.31 1.80
N ASP A 198 -35.35 -22.54 1.76
CA ASP A 198 -36.53 -22.75 0.92
C ASP A 198 -36.48 -22.01 -0.43
N ASP A 199 -35.41 -21.26 -0.73
CA ASP A 199 -35.19 -20.68 -2.07
C ASP A 199 -34.50 -21.66 -3.05
N TYR A 200 -34.68 -22.96 -2.84
CA TYR A 200 -34.65 -23.91 -3.95
C TYR A 200 -36.08 -24.00 -4.49
N GLY A 201 -36.41 -23.15 -5.46
CA GLY A 201 -37.70 -23.19 -6.17
C GLY A 201 -37.91 -24.51 -6.89
N ILE A 202 -38.33 -25.56 -6.17
CA ILE A 202 -39.00 -26.71 -6.74
C ILE A 202 -40.47 -26.34 -6.78
N GLU A 203 -40.93 -25.91 -7.95
CA GLU A 203 -42.36 -25.80 -8.21
C GLU A 203 -42.98 -27.20 -8.15
N ILE A 204 -43.69 -27.50 -7.06
CA ILE A 204 -44.51 -28.70 -6.97
C ILE A 204 -45.75 -28.43 -7.84
N VAL A 205 -45.67 -28.84 -9.10
CA VAL A 205 -46.84 -28.88 -9.96
C VAL A 205 -47.65 -30.10 -9.56
N ASP A 206 -48.89 -29.89 -9.10
CA ASP A 206 -49.82 -31.00 -8.88
C ASP A 206 -49.98 -31.79 -10.18
N PHE A 207 -49.82 -33.12 -10.10
CA PHE A 207 -49.98 -34.00 -11.24
C PHE A 207 -51.44 -33.99 -11.73
N ASP A 208 -51.71 -33.21 -12.78
CA ASP A 208 -53.00 -33.23 -13.48
C ASP A 208 -52.97 -34.27 -14.61
N GLN A 209 -53.50 -35.46 -14.32
CA GLN A 209 -53.65 -36.55 -15.31
C GLN A 209 -54.54 -36.18 -16.52
N TYR A 210 -55.28 -35.08 -16.46
CA TYR A 210 -56.19 -34.62 -17.52
C TYR A 210 -55.70 -33.37 -18.26
N ALA A 211 -54.47 -32.90 -18.00
CA ALA A 211 -53.91 -31.71 -18.64
C ALA A 211 -53.93 -31.78 -20.19
N ALA A 212 -53.82 -32.98 -20.77
CA ALA A 212 -53.84 -33.20 -22.21
C ALA A 212 -55.23 -33.04 -22.87
N TYR A 213 -56.32 -32.92 -22.09
CA TYR A 213 -57.69 -32.90 -22.62
C TYR A 213 -58.42 -31.55 -22.47
N ARG A 214 -57.80 -30.53 -21.85
CA ARG A 214 -58.46 -29.22 -21.61
C ARG A 214 -58.53 -28.29 -22.83
N THR A 215 -57.89 -28.60 -23.95
CA THR A 215 -57.79 -27.72 -25.13
C THR A 215 -58.95 -27.84 -26.13
N TYR A 216 -60.03 -28.55 -25.80
CA TYR A 216 -61.19 -28.71 -26.70
C TYR A 216 -62.54 -28.47 -26.00
N LEU A 217 -62.78 -27.23 -25.54
CA LEU A 217 -64.12 -26.68 -25.31
C LEU A 217 -64.17 -25.22 -25.77
#